data_AF-A0ABD0QTP0-F1
#
_entry.id   AF-A0ABD0QTP0-F1
#
_cell.length_a   1.000
_cell.length_b   1.000
_cell.length_c   1.000
_cell.angle_alpha   90.00
_cell.angle_beta   90.00
_cell.angle_gamma   90.00
#
_symmetry.space_group_name_H-M   'P 1'
#
loop_
_entity.id
_entity.type
_entity.pdbx_description
1 polymer ?
#
loop_
_entity_poly.entity_id
_entity_poly.type
_entity_poly.pdbx_seq_one_letter_code
_entity_poly.pdbx_strand_id
1 'polypeptide(L)' 'FPYEKVVQRTLYLQVLDYDRFSRNDPIGEVSIPLNKIDLAHMQTFWKELKPCSDGS' A
#
# COMPACT_ATOMS: atom_id res chain seq x y z
N PHE A 1 -9.20 -21.56 -3.09
CA PHE A 1 -10.03 -20.92 -2.03
C PHE A 1 -9.74 -19.42 -1.93
N PRO A 2 -10.63 -18.57 -1.39
CA PRO A 2 -10.44 -17.11 -1.32
C PRO A 2 -9.12 -16.68 -0.68
N TYR A 3 -8.66 -17.40 0.35
CA TYR A 3 -7.39 -17.16 1.03
C TYR A 3 -6.17 -17.25 0.09
N GLU A 4 -6.08 -18.30 -0.74
CA GLU A 4 -4.98 -18.49 -1.69
C GLU A 4 -4.91 -17.34 -2.71
N LYS A 5 -6.07 -16.80 -3.11
CA LYS A 5 -6.14 -15.65 -4.01
C LYS A 5 -5.61 -14.37 -3.35
N VAL A 6 -5.84 -14.18 -2.05
CA VAL A 6 -5.39 -13.00 -1.29
C VAL A 6 -3.88 -13.04 -1.04
N VAL A 7 -3.35 -14.20 -0.67
CA VAL A 7 -1.90 -14.41 -0.45
C VAL A 7 -1.07 -14.08 -1.70
N GLN A 8 -1.63 -14.25 -2.90
CA GLN A 8 -0.98 -13.90 -4.17
C GLN A 8 -1.08 -12.40 -4.54
N ARG A 9 -1.69 -11.55 -3.71
CA ARG A 9 -1.84 -10.11 -3.99
C ARG A 9 -0.81 -9.28 -3.24
N THR A 10 -0.62 -8.08 -3.76
CA THR A 10 0.13 -7.01 -3.10
C THR A 10 -0.86 -5.93 -2.70
N LEU A 11 -0.84 -5.53 -1.43
CA LEU A 11 -1.50 -4.33 -0.97
C LEU A 11 -0.63 -3.12 -1.36
N TYR A 12 -1.14 -2.29 -2.25
CA TYR A 12 -0.56 -1.01 -2.61
C TYR A 12 -1.26 0.10 -1.83
N LEU A 13 -0.48 0.94 -1.15
CA LEU A 13 -0.96 2.10 -0.41
C LEU A 13 -0.15 3.31 -0.86
N GLN A 14 -0.85 4.43 -1.08
CA GLN A 14 -0.26 5.71 -1.42
C GLN A 14 -0.79 6.76 -0.46
N VAL A 15 0.10 7.60 0.05
CA VAL A 15 -0.24 8.74 0.90
C VAL A 15 -0.28 9.98 0.02
N LEU A 16 -1.39 10.69 0.07
CA LEU A 16 -1.66 11.88 -0.72
C LEU A 16 -1.89 13.06 0.22
N ASP A 17 -1.32 14.22 -0.10
CA ASP A 17 -1.68 15.49 0.52
C ASP A 17 -2.95 16.03 -0.15
N TYR A 18 -3.95 16.36 0.66
CA TYR A 18 -5.25 16.77 0.15
C TYR A 18 -5.24 18.26 -0.19
N ASP A 19 -5.62 18.58 -1.44
CA ASP A 19 -5.89 19.95 -1.86
C ASP A 19 -7.38 20.11 -2.23
N ARG A 20 -7.98 21.19 -1.76
CA ARG A 20 -9.39 21.53 -2.03
C ARG A 20 -9.60 22.03 -3.45
N PHE A 21 -8.61 22.67 -4.06
CA PHE A 21 -8.76 23.40 -5.33
C PHE A 21 -7.93 22.81 -6.48
N SER A 22 -7.05 21.85 -6.21
CA SER A 22 -6.21 21.20 -7.21
C SER A 22 -6.20 19.67 -7.05
N ARG A 23 -5.27 18.98 -7.72
CA ARG A 23 -5.11 17.53 -7.55
C ARG A 23 -4.31 17.28 -6.28
N ASN A 24 -4.64 16.21 -5.57
CA ASN A 24 -3.87 15.78 -4.41
C ASN A 24 -2.43 15.44 -4.82
N ASP A 25 -1.47 15.91 -4.03
CA ASP A 25 -0.05 15.70 -4.29
C ASP A 25 0.41 14.38 -3.65
N PRO A 26 1.11 13.50 -4.38
CA PRO A 26 1.64 12.28 -3.81
C PRO A 26 2.82 12.58 -2.86
N ILE A 27 2.72 12.11 -1.62
CA ILE A 27 3.82 12.16 -0.64
C ILE A 27 4.73 10.94 -0.80
N GLY A 28 4.14 9.76 -1.01
CA GLY A 28 4.88 8.51 -1.17
C GLY A 28 4.00 7.27 -1.16
N GLU A 29 4.61 6.12 -1.41
CA GLU A 29 3.90 4.84 -1.58
C GLU A 29 4.58 3.67 -0.87
N VAL A 30 3.80 2.61 -0.64
CA VAL A 30 4.30 1.32 -0.15
C VAL A 30 3.55 0.17 -0.81
N SER A 31 4.32 -0.86 -1.17
CA SER A 31 3.81 -2.14 -1.68
C SER A 31 4.11 -3.26 -0.69
N ILE A 32 3.06 -3.98 -0.26
CA ILE A 32 3.13 -5.04 0.75
C ILE A 32 2.59 -6.34 0.15
N PRO A 33 3.48 -7.29 -0.22
CA PRO A 33 3.06 -8.63 -0.62
C PRO A 33 2.34 -9.32 0.54
N LEU A 34 1.09 -9.74 0.33
CA LEU A 34 0.25 -10.30 1.40
C LEU A 34 0.71 -11.71 1.81
N ASN A 35 1.47 -12.41 0.97
CA ASN A 35 2.13 -13.67 1.36
C ASN A 35 3.21 -13.52 2.44
N LYS A 36 3.63 -12.30 2.76
CA LYS A 36 4.59 -12.03 3.84
C LYS A 36 3.92 -11.57 5.13
N ILE A 37 2.58 -11.47 5.14
CA ILE A 37 1.80 -11.04 6.29
C ILE A 37 0.98 -12.24 6.77
N ASP A 38 1.04 -12.51 8.07
CA ASP A 38 0.13 -13.48 8.67
C ASP A 38 -1.26 -12.81 8.83
N LEU A 39 -2.17 -13.18 7.94
CA LEU A 39 -3.53 -12.63 7.89
C LEU A 39 -4.49 -13.29 8.90
N ALA A 40 -4.06 -14.33 9.61
CA ALA A 40 -4.87 -14.97 10.64
C ALA A 40 -4.93 -14.13 11.94
N HIS A 41 -4.01 -13.20 12.11
CA HIS A 41 -3.88 -12.36 13.30
C HIS A 41 -3.82 -10.88 12.92
N MET A 42 -4.29 -10.02 13.84
CA MET A 42 -4.15 -8.59 13.66
C MET A 42 -2.68 -8.20 13.82
N GLN A 43 -2.12 -7.51 12.83
CA GLN A 43 -0.74 -7.04 12.85
C GLN A 43 -0.68 -5.51 12.83
N THR A 44 0.29 -4.94 13.53
CA THR A 44 0.62 -3.51 13.49
C THR A 44 2.12 -3.38 13.28
N PHE A 45 2.52 -2.68 12.22
CA PHE A 45 3.93 -2.45 11.87
C PHE A 45 4.08 -1.15 11.09
N TRP A 46 5.32 -0.68 10.98
CA TRP A 46 5.68 0.53 10.26
C TRP A 46 6.46 0.18 8.99
N LYS A 47 6.28 0.97 7.93
CA LYS A 47 7.09 0.94 6.72
C LYS A 47 7.37 2.35 6.26
N GLU A 48 8.58 2.56 5.77
CA GLU A 48 8.96 3.82 5.13
C GLU A 48 8.23 3.96 3.79
N LEU A 49 7.75 5.18 3.53
CA LEU A 49 7.21 5.54 2.23
C LEU A 49 8.36 5.66 1.23
N LYS A 50 8.20 5.04 0.07
CA LYS A 50 9.09 5.26 -1.07
C LYS A 50 8.55 6.45 -1.88
N PRO A 51 9.43 7.15 -2.65
CA PRO A 51 8.96 8.06 -3.67
C PRO A 51 7.95 7.36 -4.57
N CYS A 52 6.88 8.06 -4.96
CA CYS A 52 5.90 7.48 -5.86
C CYS A 52 6.57 7.15 -7.19
N SER A 53 6.29 5.96 -7.70
CA SER A 53 6.73 5.57 -9.03
C SER A 53 6.02 6.48 -10.03
N ASP A 54 6.73 7.36 -10.73
CA ASP A 54 6.16 8.07 -11.87
C ASP A 54 5.72 7.00 -12.86
N GLY A 55 4.40 6.87 -13.04
CA GLY A 55 3.81 5.89 -13.95
C GLY A 55 4.43 6.03 -15.32
N SER A 56 5.36 5.14 -15.64
CA SER A 56 5.94 4.95 -16.96
C SER A 56 5.05 4.03 -17.77
#